data_AF-A0A2V7GIQ0-F1
#
_entry.id   AF-A0A2V7GIQ0-F1
#
_cell.length_a   1.000
_cell.length_b   1.000
_cell.length_c   1.000
_cell.angle_alpha   90.00
_cell.angle_beta   90.00
_cell.angle_gamma   90.00
#
_symmetry.space_group_name_H-M   'P 1'
#
loop_
_entity.id
_entity.type
_entity.pdbx_description
1 polymer ?
#
loop_
_entity_poly.entity_id
_entity_poly.type
_entity_poly.pdbx_seq_one_letter_code
_entity_poly.pdbx_strand_id
1 'polypeptide(L)' 'MSTMEKTTISLCPACTACPEVEVLGDEVRIGEAGNLAVLKKDEWNVLVDLIQSGQLSKL' A
#
# COMPACT_ATOMS: atom_id res chain seq x y z
N MET A 1 11.21 -10.17 -21.86
CA MET A 1 10.07 -9.67 -21.08
C MET A 1 10.61 -9.29 -19.72
N SER A 2 10.72 -8.00 -19.42
CA SER A 2 11.22 -7.55 -18.12
C SER A 2 10.17 -7.89 -17.07
N THR A 3 10.51 -8.77 -16.14
CA THR A 3 9.71 -9.02 -14.94
C THR A 3 9.66 -7.70 -14.17
N MET A 4 8.50 -7.07 -14.06
CA MET A 4 8.34 -5.94 -13.15
C MET A 4 8.58 -6.46 -11.74
N GLU A 5 9.55 -5.87 -11.05
CA GLU A 5 9.86 -6.24 -9.67
C GLU A 5 8.64 -5.92 -8.79
N LYS A 6 8.09 -6.96 -8.16
CA LYS A 6 7.00 -6.85 -7.20
C LYS A 6 7.59 -6.79 -5.80
N THR A 7 7.20 -5.79 -5.01
CA THR A 7 7.55 -5.70 -3.58
C THR A 7 6.28 -5.81 -2.76
N THR A 8 6.29 -6.68 -1.74
CA THR A 8 5.15 -6.88 -0.82
C THR A 8 5.58 -6.57 0.61
N ILE A 9 4.77 -5.79 1.32
CA ILE A 9 4.96 -5.39 2.71
C ILE A 9 3.73 -5.80 3.51
N SER A 10 3.88 -6.61 4.55
CA SER A 10 2.78 -6.92 5.47
C SER A 10 2.57 -5.75 6.45
N LEU A 11 1.31 -5.33 6.65
CA LEU A 11 0.98 -4.31 7.65
C LEU A 11 1.01 -4.83 9.09
N CYS A 12 1.15 -6.15 9.29
CA CYS A 12 1.34 -6.73 10.60
C CYS A 12 2.47 -7.77 10.58
N PRO A 13 3.59 -7.53 11.26
CA PRO A 13 4.71 -8.48 11.29
C PRO A 13 4.39 -9.74 12.11
N ALA A 14 3.32 -9.73 12.91
CA ALA A 14 2.95 -10.83 13.82
C ALA A 14 1.95 -11.83 13.22
N CYS A 15 1.50 -11.61 11.98
CA CYS A 15 0.27 -12.17 11.43
C CYS A 15 0.38 -12.29 9.90
N THR A 16 -0.15 -13.39 9.33
CA THR A 16 -0.29 -13.56 7.87
C THR A 16 -1.72 -13.30 7.37
N ALA A 17 -2.62 -12.90 8.26
CA ALA A 17 -4.04 -12.65 7.96
C ALA A 17 -4.34 -11.14 7.82
N CYS A 18 -3.32 -10.30 7.90
CA CYS A 18 -3.46 -8.86 7.96
C CYS A 18 -3.21 -8.29 6.55
N PRO A 19 -3.86 -7.17 6.17
CA PRO A 19 -3.72 -6.63 4.82
C PRO A 19 -2.27 -6.32 4.44
N GLU A 20 -1.98 -6.39 3.15
CA GLU A 20 -0.64 -6.17 2.59
C GLU A 20 -0.62 -4.90 1.71
N VAL A 21 0.58 -4.38 1.53
CA VAL A 21 0.90 -3.36 0.53
C VAL A 21 1.74 -4.01 -0.56
N GLU A 22 1.24 -4.02 -1.79
CA GLU A 22 1.95 -4.52 -2.95
C GLU A 22 2.31 -3.38 -3.90
N VAL A 23 3.58 -3.28 -4.28
CA VAL A 23 4.07 -2.35 -5.31
C VAL A 23 4.39 -3.16 -6.56
N LEU A 24 3.74 -2.82 -7.68
CA LEU A 24 3.95 -3.48 -8.97
C LEU A 24 3.98 -2.43 -10.08
N GLY A 25 5.15 -2.22 -10.69
CA GLY A 25 5.30 -1.23 -11.75
C GLY A 25 5.04 0.19 -11.23
N ASP A 26 3.94 0.81 -11.64
CA ASP A 26 3.52 2.15 -11.21
C ASP A 26 2.28 2.14 -10.29
N GLU A 27 1.82 0.95 -9.89
CA GLU A 27 0.68 0.78 -9.00
C GLU A 27 1.13 0.37 -7.60
N VAL A 28 0.43 0.89 -6.60
CA VAL A 28 0.47 0.44 -5.21
C VAL A 28 -0.92 -0.03 -4.82
N ARG A 29 -1.00 -1.24 -4.27
CA ARG A 29 -2.24 -1.89 -3.84
C ARG A 29 -2.18 -2.09 -2.34
N ILE A 30 -3.19 -1.64 -1.60
CA ILE A 30 -3.29 -1.84 -0.15
C ILE A 30 -4.64 -2.43 0.19
N GLY A 31 -4.66 -3.50 0.99
CA GLY A 31 -5.90 -4.11 1.46
C GLY A 31 -5.93 -5.63 1.32
N GLU A 32 -7.15 -6.16 1.27
CA GLU A 32 -7.46 -7.58 1.11
C GLU A 32 -8.57 -7.78 0.06
N ALA A 33 -8.84 -9.03 -0.33
CA ALA A 33 -9.87 -9.33 -1.30
C ALA A 33 -11.25 -8.80 -0.84
N GLY A 34 -11.87 -7.95 -1.66
CA GLY A 34 -13.15 -7.29 -1.35
C GLY A 34 -13.01 -5.90 -0.73
N ASN A 35 -11.84 -5.55 -0.18
CA ASN A 35 -11.51 -4.22 0.36
C ASN A 35 -10.09 -3.83 -0.08
N LEU A 36 -9.94 -3.53 -1.37
CA LEU A 36 -8.66 -3.19 -1.98
C LEU A 36 -8.69 -1.77 -2.54
N ALA A 37 -7.74 -0.95 -2.11
CA ALA A 37 -7.46 0.33 -2.74
C ALA A 37 -6.26 0.20 -3.67
N VAL A 38 -6.36 0.75 -4.88
CA VAL A 38 -5.29 0.79 -5.88
C VAL A 38 -4.99 2.25 -6.16
N LEU A 39 -3.72 2.63 -6.01
CA LEU A 39 -3.22 3.98 -6.20
C LEU A 39 -2.05 3.95 -7.18
N LYS A 40 -1.83 5.04 -7.90
CA LYS A 40 -0.54 5.27 -8.56
C LYS A 40 0.54 5.58 -7.53
N LYS A 41 1.82 5.46 -7.92
CA LYS A 41 2.96 5.78 -7.03
C LYS A 41 2.95 7.21 -6.50
N ASP A 42 2.60 8.18 -7.33
CA ASP A 42 2.51 9.59 -6.92
C ASP A 42 1.37 9.82 -5.92
N GLU A 43 0.21 9.23 -6.17
CA GLU A 43 -0.94 9.26 -5.25
C GLU A 43 -0.62 8.57 -3.90
N TRP A 44 0.09 7.44 -3.95
CA TRP A 44 0.57 6.75 -2.75
C TRP A 44 1.53 7.62 -1.93
N ASN A 45 2.46 8.32 -2.58
CA ASN A 45 3.39 9.20 -1.88
C ASN A 45 2.64 10.34 -1.17
N VAL A 46 1.64 10.95 -1.82
CA VAL A 46 0.78 11.96 -1.19
C VAL A 46 0.04 11.38 0.02
N LEU A 47 -0.50 10.16 -0.07
CA LEU A 47 -1.12 9.49 1.07
C LEU A 47 -0.13 9.31 2.23
N VAL A 48 1.09 8.83 1.96
CA VAL A 48 2.13 8.66 2.97
C VAL A 48 2.51 10.00 3.61
N ASP A 49 2.67 11.06 2.83
CA ASP A 49 2.97 12.40 3.33
C ASP A 49 1.86 12.92 4.26
N LEU A 50 0.58 12.69 3.90
CA LEU A 50 -0.57 13.06 4.73
C LEU A 50 -0.61 12.26 6.06
N ILE A 51 -0.22 10.99 6.04
CA ILE A 51 -0.08 10.16 7.25
C ILE A 51 1.06 10.68 8.13
N GLN A 52 2.25 10.89 7.55
CA GLN A 52 3.44 11.30 8.29
C GLN A 52 3.33 12.73 8.85
N SER A 53 2.64 13.63 8.14
CA SER A 53 2.34 14.98 8.63
C SER A 53 1.23 15.02 9.68
N GLY A 54 0.56 13.90 9.95
CA GLY A 54 -0.54 13.82 10.91
C GLY A 54 -1.84 14.49 10.45
N GLN A 55 -1.97 14.79 9.16
CA GLN A 55 -3.19 15.36 8.57
C GLN A 55 -4.31 14.32 8.47
N LEU A 56 -3.95 13.04 8.31
CA LEU A 56 -4.88 11.92 8.47
C LEU A 56 -4.87 11.43 9.92
N SER A 57 -6.05 11.33 10.50
CA SER A 57 -6.28 10.87 11.87
C SER A 57 -7.33 9.76 11.90
N LYS A 58 -7.30 8.97 12.98
CA LYS A 58 -8.34 7.97 13.24
C LYS A 58 -9.68 8.69 13.44
N LEU A 59 -10.73 8.20 12.79
CA LEU A 59 -12.11 8.62 13.03
C LEU A 59 -12.67 7.94 14.28
#